data_AF-A0A5N5LDA2-F1
#
_entry.id   AF-A0A5N5LDA2-F1
#
_cell.length_a   1.000
_cell.length_b   1.000
_cell.length_c   1.000
_cell.angle_alpha   90.00
_cell.angle_beta   90.00
_cell.angle_gamma   90.00
#
_symmetry.space_group_name_H-M   'P 1'
#
loop_
_entity.id
_entity.type
_entity.pdbx_description
1 polymer ?
#
loop_
_entity_poly.entity_id
_entity_poly.type
_entity_poly.pdbx_seq_one_letter_code
_entity_poly.pdbx_strand_id
1 'polypeptide(L)'
;MSSKQQPVTQALLARAHSPDTANRLFTDKIQHRTLHLRPSSPPPTNDRDARRRARQKALEQRKKALKPKPLSARQRRKLGLYDVPKEGQKYAIYEPLHSLWLGYIREILGNEIYTGGTGAAAKLASADFHGAEVEVVRSGCVSRVGIKGIVIKDSRFVFEIITKRNQIKTVPKEGTIFRIVVPAKDGEEKDGAAGQEGGHKNEEEQDAQAGGGGTGKFVFELLGEQFQYRPADRATKKFKTHFLKDL
;
A
#
# COMPACT_ATOMS: atom_id res chain seq x y z
N MET A 1 22.32 34.02 60.34
CA MET A 1 22.30 34.81 59.09
C MET A 1 23.05 34.01 58.03
N SER A 2 22.33 33.36 57.10
CA SER A 2 22.94 32.51 56.08
C SER A 2 23.71 33.36 55.06
N SER A 3 25.00 33.11 54.87
CA SER A 3 25.80 33.81 53.85
C SER A 3 25.27 33.43 52.47
N LYS A 4 24.70 34.40 51.75
CA LYS A 4 24.29 34.20 50.36
C LYS A 4 25.53 33.82 49.56
N GLN A 5 25.57 32.59 49.04
CA GLN A 5 26.65 32.13 48.18
C GLN A 5 26.73 33.04 46.95
N GLN A 6 27.84 33.75 46.79
CA GLN A 6 28.05 34.61 45.63
C GLN A 6 28.27 33.74 44.39
N PRO A 7 27.68 34.11 43.23
CA PRO A 7 27.95 33.42 41.97
C PRO A 7 29.44 33.48 41.63
N VAL A 8 29.99 32.36 41.15
CA VAL A 8 31.44 32.19 40.89
C VAL A 8 32.01 33.29 40.00
N THR A 9 31.25 33.73 39.01
CA THR A 9 31.65 34.81 38.08
C THR A 9 31.76 36.18 38.76
N GLN A 10 30.88 36.49 39.71
CA GLN A 10 30.98 37.73 40.51
C GLN A 10 32.18 37.69 41.46
N ALA A 11 32.45 36.52 42.06
CA ALA A 11 33.64 36.31 42.89
C ALA A 11 34.94 36.46 42.08
N LEU A 12 34.95 36.04 40.82
CA LEU A 12 36.09 36.25 39.91
C LEU A 12 36.28 37.72 39.54
N LEU A 13 35.19 38.46 39.27
CA LEU A 13 35.27 39.91 38.99
C LEU A 13 35.78 40.70 40.19
N ALA A 14 35.36 40.34 41.40
CA ALA A 14 35.79 40.98 42.64
C ALA A 14 37.29 40.82 42.93
N ARG A 15 38.00 39.88 42.27
CA ARG A 15 39.46 39.76 42.36
C ARG A 15 40.22 40.81 41.57
N ALA A 16 39.62 41.35 40.52
CA ALA A 16 40.27 42.27 39.59
C ALA A 16 39.71 43.70 39.65
N HIS A 17 38.53 43.89 40.25
CA HIS A 17 37.79 45.15 40.24
C HIS A 17 37.25 45.50 41.63
N SER A 18 37.00 46.80 41.86
CA SER A 18 36.37 47.28 43.10
C SER A 18 34.96 46.66 43.25
N PRO A 19 34.42 46.52 44.48
CA PRO A 19 33.15 45.83 44.69
C PRO A 19 32.00 46.45 43.89
N ASP A 20 31.95 47.78 43.77
CA ASP A 20 30.93 48.48 42.96
C ASP A 20 31.07 48.20 41.46
N THR A 21 32.29 48.22 40.94
CA THR A 21 32.53 47.97 39.52
C THR A 21 32.30 46.50 39.16
N ALA A 22 32.66 45.56 40.04
CA ALA A 22 32.38 44.15 39.89
C ALA A 22 30.87 43.86 39.88
N ASN A 23 30.10 44.48 40.79
CA ASN A 23 28.64 44.33 40.85
C ASN A 23 27.98 44.86 39.57
N ARG A 24 28.36 46.07 39.13
CA ARG A 24 27.84 46.69 37.90
C ARG A 24 28.15 45.85 36.66
N LEU A 25 29.37 45.34 36.52
CA LEU A 25 29.74 44.49 35.38
C LEU A 25 28.97 43.17 35.37
N PHE A 26 28.74 42.59 36.55
CA PHE A 26 27.97 41.36 36.68
C PHE A 26 26.50 41.56 36.30
N THR A 27 25.84 42.59 36.82
CA THR A 27 24.41 42.87 36.52
C THR A 27 24.21 43.26 35.06
N ASP A 28 25.01 44.19 34.54
CA ASP A 28 24.76 44.81 33.24
C ASP A 28 25.17 43.89 32.09
N LYS A 29 26.29 43.18 32.24
CA LYS A 29 26.94 42.49 31.11
C LYS A 29 26.87 40.97 31.15
N ILE A 30 26.63 40.37 32.33
CA ILE A 30 26.76 38.92 32.53
C ILE A 30 25.42 38.28 32.91
N GLN A 31 24.74 38.77 33.95
CA GLN A 31 23.57 38.12 34.55
C GLN A 31 22.46 37.82 33.54
N HIS A 32 22.22 38.72 32.59
CA HIS A 32 21.16 38.59 31.59
C HIS A 32 21.67 38.23 30.20
N ARG A 33 22.97 37.95 30.04
CA ARG A 33 23.55 37.58 28.75
C ARG A 33 23.46 36.07 28.55
N THR A 34 22.56 35.64 27.65
CA THR A 34 22.44 34.24 27.26
C THR A 34 23.68 33.78 26.51
N LEU A 35 24.45 32.85 27.11
CA LEU A 35 25.56 32.20 26.42
C LEU A 35 25.01 31.10 25.52
N HIS A 36 25.05 31.33 24.21
CA HIS A 36 24.77 30.30 23.22
C HIS A 36 25.95 29.32 23.18
N LEU A 37 25.88 28.29 24.01
CA LEU A 37 26.85 27.19 23.97
C LEU A 37 26.67 26.45 22.64
N ARG A 38 27.52 26.73 21.66
CA ARG A 38 27.67 25.85 20.51
C ARG A 38 28.30 24.55 21.00
N PRO A 39 27.73 23.37 20.69
CA PRO A 39 28.43 22.12 20.86
C PRO A 39 29.80 22.25 20.20
N SER A 40 30.88 21.95 20.91
CA SER A 40 32.21 21.93 20.30
C SER A 40 32.16 20.91 19.17
N SER A 41 32.33 21.35 17.92
CA SER A 41 32.56 20.43 16.80
C SER A 41 34.07 20.26 16.63
N PRO A 42 34.62 19.05 16.71
CA PRO A 42 33.97 17.78 17.07
C PRO A 42 33.77 17.63 18.60
N PRO A 43 32.74 16.88 19.05
CA PRO A 43 32.56 16.58 20.47
C PRO A 43 33.78 15.78 20.97
N PRO A 44 34.25 16.00 22.22
CA PRO A 44 35.32 15.19 22.78
C PRO A 44 34.92 13.72 22.72
N THR A 45 35.88 12.83 22.45
CA THR A 45 35.66 11.38 22.36
C THR A 45 35.07 10.86 23.67
N ASN A 46 33.74 10.78 23.73
CA ASN A 46 33.05 10.29 24.92
C ASN A 46 33.02 8.77 24.86
N ASP A 47 34.03 8.13 25.45
CA ASP A 47 34.18 6.67 25.52
C ASP A 47 32.89 5.98 25.99
N ARG A 48 32.07 6.65 26.81
CA ARG A 48 30.78 6.17 27.28
C ARG A 48 29.76 5.96 26.15
N ASP A 49 29.69 6.87 25.18
CA ASP A 49 28.78 6.75 24.04
C ASP A 49 29.25 5.68 23.05
N ALA A 50 30.56 5.50 22.89
CA ALA A 50 31.14 4.40 22.14
C ALA A 50 30.78 3.04 22.77
N ARG A 51 30.95 2.91 24.11
CA ARG A 51 30.56 1.71 24.87
C ARG A 51 29.06 1.42 24.78
N ARG A 52 28.20 2.44 24.86
CA ARG A 52 26.74 2.28 24.71
C ARG A 52 26.37 1.74 23.33
N ARG A 53 26.92 2.31 22.26
CA ARG A 53 26.70 1.84 20.88
C ARG A 53 27.22 0.42 20.67
N ALA A 54 28.38 0.08 21.22
CA ALA A 54 28.92 -1.28 21.15
C ALA A 54 27.99 -2.29 21.85
N ARG A 55 27.48 -1.96 23.04
CA ARG A 55 26.51 -2.81 23.76
C ARG A 55 25.21 -2.98 22.97
N GLN A 56 24.66 -1.92 22.39
CA GLN A 56 23.46 -1.99 21.56
C GLN A 56 23.68 -2.88 20.32
N LYS A 57 24.81 -2.71 19.61
CA LYS A 57 25.18 -3.56 18.48
C LYS A 57 25.32 -5.04 18.88
N ALA A 58 25.95 -5.33 20.02
CA ALA A 58 26.08 -6.70 20.53
C ALA A 58 24.73 -7.33 20.86
N LEU A 59 23.82 -6.57 21.48
CA LEU A 59 22.44 -7.01 21.75
C LEU A 59 21.67 -7.27 20.45
N GLU A 60 21.80 -6.40 19.44
CA GLU A 60 21.18 -6.60 18.13
C GLU A 60 21.74 -7.83 17.39
N GLN A 61 23.04 -8.04 17.44
CA GLN A 61 23.69 -9.22 16.85
C GLN A 61 23.22 -10.51 17.53
N ARG A 62 23.14 -10.53 18.87
CA ARG A 62 22.58 -11.68 19.61
C ARG A 62 21.12 -11.93 19.24
N LYS A 63 20.29 -10.89 19.15
CA LYS A 63 18.89 -11.01 18.69
C LYS A 63 18.77 -11.55 17.27
N LYS A 64 19.70 -11.21 16.37
CA LYS A 64 19.75 -11.74 15.00
C LYS A 64 20.17 -13.20 14.96
N ALA A 65 21.14 -13.60 15.79
CA ALA A 65 21.62 -14.98 15.87
C ALA A 65 20.59 -15.96 16.46
N LEU A 66 19.72 -15.49 17.36
CA LEU A 66 18.61 -16.28 17.93
C LEU A 66 17.49 -16.58 16.92
N LYS A 67 17.36 -15.78 15.85
CA LYS A 67 16.33 -16.01 14.83
C LYS A 67 16.80 -17.09 13.86
N PRO A 68 15.93 -18.02 13.44
CA PRO A 68 16.29 -18.96 12.40
C PRO A 68 16.69 -18.19 11.14
N LYS A 69 17.74 -18.65 10.46
CA LYS A 69 18.17 -18.03 9.20
C LYS A 69 17.01 -18.11 8.20
N PRO A 70 16.67 -17.00 7.51
CA PRO A 70 15.65 -17.04 6.49
C PRO A 70 16.07 -18.00 5.38
N LEU A 71 15.10 -18.68 4.78
CA LEU A 71 15.37 -19.59 3.66
C LEU A 71 16.02 -18.82 2.51
N SER A 72 17.14 -19.35 2.01
CA SER A 72 17.77 -18.86 0.78
C SER A 72 16.83 -19.00 -0.42
N ALA A 73 17.05 -18.19 -1.46
CA ALA A 73 16.27 -18.29 -2.69
C ALA A 73 16.30 -19.71 -3.30
N ARG A 74 17.45 -20.39 -3.23
CA ARG A 74 17.60 -21.78 -3.70
C ARG A 74 16.76 -22.77 -2.89
N GLN A 75 16.73 -22.63 -1.56
CA GLN A 75 15.89 -23.47 -0.69
C GLN A 75 14.40 -23.24 -0.96
N ARG A 76 13.97 -21.98 -1.15
CA ARG A 76 12.56 -21.66 -1.45
C ARG A 76 12.09 -22.26 -2.77
N ARG A 77 12.93 -22.23 -3.81
CA ARG A 77 12.65 -22.91 -5.09
C ARG A 77 12.59 -24.42 -4.94
N LYS A 78 13.53 -25.02 -4.19
CA LYS A 78 13.52 -26.47 -3.93
C LYS A 78 12.25 -26.94 -3.21
N LEU A 79 11.72 -26.12 -2.31
CA LEU A 79 10.48 -26.38 -1.60
C LEU A 79 9.21 -26.05 -2.42
N GLY A 80 9.34 -25.44 -3.61
CA GLY A 80 8.18 -25.06 -4.42
C GLY A 80 7.25 -24.06 -3.72
N LEU A 81 7.75 -23.24 -2.79
CA LEU A 81 6.92 -22.42 -1.90
C LEU A 81 5.99 -21.43 -2.63
N TYR A 82 6.29 -21.14 -3.90
CA TYR A 82 5.54 -20.20 -4.72
C TYR A 82 4.67 -20.86 -5.79
N ASP A 83 4.77 -22.19 -5.92
CA ASP A 83 4.11 -22.96 -6.95
C ASP A 83 2.79 -23.49 -6.39
N VAL A 84 1.72 -23.38 -7.18
CA VAL A 84 0.41 -23.92 -6.80
C VAL A 84 0.41 -25.42 -7.09
N PRO A 85 0.24 -26.29 -6.08
CA PRO A 85 0.18 -27.74 -6.26
C PRO A 85 -0.92 -28.12 -7.25
N LYS A 86 -0.71 -29.17 -8.04
CA LYS A 86 -1.68 -29.63 -9.06
C LYS A 86 -3.08 -29.88 -8.49
N GLU A 87 -3.15 -30.39 -7.26
CA GLU A 87 -4.41 -30.65 -6.54
C GLU A 87 -5.23 -29.38 -6.32
N GLY A 88 -4.54 -28.24 -6.09
CA GLY A 88 -5.14 -26.93 -5.90
C GLY A 88 -5.49 -26.20 -7.20
N GLN A 89 -5.15 -26.74 -8.38
CA GLN A 89 -5.42 -26.09 -9.68
C GLN A 89 -6.85 -26.33 -10.17
N LYS A 90 -7.83 -26.25 -9.27
CA LYS A 90 -9.25 -26.43 -9.58
C LYS A 90 -9.97 -25.10 -9.38
N TYR A 91 -10.70 -24.66 -10.40
CA TYR A 91 -11.44 -23.40 -10.39
C TYR A 91 -12.42 -23.31 -9.22
N ALA A 92 -13.14 -24.40 -8.95
CA ALA A 92 -14.12 -24.50 -7.86
C ALA A 92 -13.55 -24.19 -6.46
N ILE A 93 -12.25 -24.42 -6.23
CA ILE A 93 -11.61 -24.08 -4.95
C ILE A 93 -11.54 -22.57 -4.74
N TYR A 94 -11.45 -21.80 -5.83
CA TYR A 94 -11.30 -20.35 -5.82
C TYR A 94 -12.61 -19.58 -5.96
N GLU A 95 -13.74 -20.24 -6.23
CA GLU A 95 -15.06 -19.58 -6.29
C GLU A 95 -15.43 -18.87 -4.97
N PRO A 96 -15.27 -19.49 -3.78
CA PRO A 96 -15.52 -18.79 -2.52
C PRO A 96 -14.59 -17.59 -2.31
N LEU A 97 -13.35 -17.67 -2.82
CA LEU A 97 -12.40 -16.55 -2.77
C LEU A 97 -12.88 -15.38 -3.63
N HIS A 98 -13.50 -15.66 -4.77
CA HIS A 98 -14.12 -14.64 -5.61
C HIS A 98 -15.32 -13.99 -4.90
N SER A 99 -16.20 -14.77 -4.27
CA SER A 99 -17.31 -14.23 -3.48
C SER A 99 -16.85 -13.33 -2.33
N LEU A 100 -15.76 -13.71 -1.65
CA LEU A 100 -15.14 -12.87 -0.63
C LEU A 100 -14.61 -11.56 -1.21
N TRP A 101 -13.93 -11.63 -2.36
CA TRP A 101 -13.41 -10.46 -3.06
C TRP A 101 -14.52 -9.50 -3.52
N LEU A 102 -15.67 -10.03 -3.98
CA LEU A 102 -16.84 -9.22 -4.31
C LEU A 102 -17.38 -8.45 -3.10
N GLY A 103 -17.47 -9.11 -1.93
CA GLY A 103 -17.85 -8.44 -0.68
C GLY A 103 -16.89 -7.31 -0.32
N TYR A 104 -15.59 -7.61 -0.34
CA TYR A 104 -14.51 -6.65 -0.08
C TYR A 104 -14.56 -5.42 -1.00
N ILE A 105 -14.67 -5.63 -2.31
CA ILE A 105 -14.59 -4.52 -3.27
C ILE A 105 -15.85 -3.64 -3.21
N ARG A 106 -17.01 -4.23 -2.93
CA ARG A 106 -18.26 -3.50 -2.71
C ARG A 106 -18.17 -2.62 -1.47
N GLU A 107 -17.56 -3.10 -0.39
CA GLU A 107 -17.35 -2.32 0.82
C GLU A 107 -16.41 -1.12 0.57
N ILE A 108 -15.31 -1.35 -0.17
CA ILE A 108 -14.36 -0.29 -0.52
C ILE A 108 -15.00 0.80 -1.38
N LEU A 109 -15.71 0.38 -2.43
CA LEU A 109 -16.33 1.31 -3.37
C LEU A 109 -17.52 2.02 -2.73
N GLY A 110 -18.29 1.34 -1.89
CA GLY A 110 -19.52 1.88 -1.30
C GLY A 110 -20.43 2.42 -2.40
N ASN A 111 -20.83 3.69 -2.29
CA ASN A 111 -21.68 4.34 -3.30
C ASN A 111 -20.94 4.65 -4.62
N GLU A 112 -19.61 4.63 -4.63
CA GLU A 112 -18.82 4.87 -5.85
C GLU A 112 -18.95 3.73 -6.87
N ILE A 113 -19.57 2.60 -6.49
CA ILE A 113 -19.90 1.53 -7.43
C ILE A 113 -20.95 1.96 -8.46
N TYR A 114 -21.79 2.95 -8.14
CA TYR A 114 -22.83 3.46 -9.05
C TYR A 114 -22.36 4.69 -9.85
N THR A 115 -21.50 5.51 -9.26
CA THR A 115 -21.05 6.77 -9.87
C THR A 115 -19.70 6.65 -10.57
N GLY A 116 -18.84 5.73 -10.12
CA GLY A 116 -17.45 5.62 -10.56
C GLY A 116 -16.62 6.86 -10.24
N GLY A 117 -15.71 7.21 -11.15
CA GLY A 117 -14.90 8.41 -11.08
C GLY A 117 -13.52 8.26 -10.43
N THR A 118 -12.87 9.39 -10.16
CA THR A 118 -11.49 9.45 -9.69
C THR A 118 -11.31 8.91 -8.27
N GLY A 119 -12.31 9.08 -7.41
CA GLY A 119 -12.34 8.49 -6.06
C GLY A 119 -12.30 6.97 -6.11
N ALA A 120 -13.18 6.35 -6.90
CA ALA A 120 -13.20 4.91 -7.14
C ALA A 120 -11.85 4.43 -7.69
N ALA A 121 -11.32 5.12 -8.71
CA ALA A 121 -10.04 4.77 -9.33
C ALA A 121 -8.88 4.80 -8.32
N ALA A 122 -8.83 5.80 -7.43
CA ALA A 122 -7.80 5.91 -6.40
C ALA A 122 -7.86 4.75 -5.39
N LYS A 123 -9.07 4.36 -4.96
CA LYS A 123 -9.26 3.21 -4.07
C LYS A 123 -8.85 1.91 -4.77
N LEU A 124 -9.32 1.70 -6.00
CA LEU A 124 -8.99 0.53 -6.82
C LEU A 124 -7.49 0.41 -7.09
N ALA A 125 -6.77 1.52 -7.30
CA ALA A 125 -5.32 1.49 -7.51
C ALA A 125 -4.55 0.92 -6.30
N SER A 126 -5.07 1.13 -5.09
CA SER A 126 -4.50 0.63 -3.83
C SER A 126 -5.04 -0.73 -3.39
N ALA A 127 -6.14 -1.19 -3.98
CA ALA A 127 -6.85 -2.40 -3.57
C ALA A 127 -6.09 -3.69 -3.89
N ASP A 128 -6.51 -4.76 -3.20
CA ASP A 128 -6.07 -6.12 -3.50
C ASP A 128 -6.95 -6.77 -4.57
N PHE A 129 -6.33 -7.58 -5.44
CA PHE A 129 -6.97 -8.26 -6.56
C PHE A 129 -6.82 -9.77 -6.50
N HIS A 130 -6.30 -10.34 -5.41
CA HIS A 130 -6.43 -11.77 -5.14
C HIS A 130 -7.93 -12.14 -5.04
N GLY A 131 -8.38 -13.09 -5.86
CA GLY A 131 -9.80 -13.46 -5.96
C GLY A 131 -10.61 -12.67 -6.97
N ALA A 132 -10.05 -11.63 -7.60
CA ALA A 132 -10.75 -10.90 -8.66
C ALA A 132 -10.95 -11.79 -9.90
N GLU A 133 -12.15 -11.82 -10.47
CA GLU A 133 -12.35 -12.38 -11.81
C GLU A 133 -11.95 -11.33 -12.85
N VAL A 134 -10.94 -11.66 -13.65
CA VAL A 134 -10.32 -10.79 -14.64
C VAL A 134 -10.49 -11.37 -16.03
N GLU A 135 -10.67 -10.50 -17.02
CA GLU A 135 -10.66 -10.83 -18.44
C GLU A 135 -9.63 -9.97 -19.17
N VAL A 136 -8.77 -10.60 -19.98
CA VAL A 136 -7.81 -9.87 -20.81
C VAL A 136 -8.51 -9.32 -22.05
N VAL A 137 -8.76 -8.02 -22.10
CA VAL A 137 -9.45 -7.36 -23.23
C VAL A 137 -8.46 -6.94 -24.31
N ARG A 138 -7.31 -6.42 -23.89
CA ARG A 138 -6.21 -6.05 -24.80
C ARG A 138 -4.90 -6.61 -24.30
N SER A 139 -4.06 -7.05 -25.22
CA SER A 139 -2.69 -7.46 -24.96
C SER A 139 -1.84 -7.20 -26.19
N GLY A 140 -0.57 -6.83 -26.00
CA GLY A 140 0.41 -6.85 -27.10
C GLY A 140 0.59 -8.25 -27.73
N CYS A 141 0.16 -9.32 -27.04
CA CYS A 141 0.15 -10.68 -27.58
C CYS A 141 -1.30 -11.16 -27.77
N VAL A 142 -1.74 -11.28 -29.02
CA VAL A 142 -3.13 -11.62 -29.39
C VAL A 142 -3.60 -12.95 -28.78
N SER A 143 -2.70 -13.93 -28.62
CA SER A 143 -3.05 -15.24 -28.03
C SER A 143 -3.49 -15.18 -26.56
N ARG A 144 -3.23 -14.06 -25.87
CA ARG A 144 -3.63 -13.86 -24.46
C ARG A 144 -4.98 -13.16 -24.32
N VAL A 145 -5.48 -12.55 -25.39
CA VAL A 145 -6.77 -11.86 -25.39
C VAL A 145 -7.89 -12.89 -25.18
N GLY A 146 -8.86 -12.56 -24.34
CA GLY A 146 -9.98 -13.44 -23.99
C GLY A 146 -9.66 -14.45 -22.88
N ILE A 147 -8.45 -14.46 -22.32
CA ILE A 147 -8.19 -15.23 -21.09
C ILE A 147 -9.05 -14.64 -19.97
N LYS A 148 -9.97 -15.46 -19.45
CA LYS A 148 -10.87 -15.11 -18.34
C LYS A 148 -10.72 -16.09 -17.19
N GLY A 149 -10.66 -15.58 -15.96
CA GLY A 149 -10.57 -16.41 -14.77
C GLY A 149 -10.28 -15.63 -13.49
N ILE A 150 -10.10 -16.35 -12.39
CA ILE A 150 -9.87 -15.77 -11.07
C ILE A 150 -8.37 -15.59 -10.82
N VAL A 151 -7.94 -14.44 -10.32
CA VAL A 151 -6.55 -14.21 -9.93
C VAL A 151 -6.22 -14.99 -8.65
N ILE A 152 -5.33 -15.96 -8.74
CA ILE A 152 -4.81 -16.71 -7.58
C ILE A 152 -3.72 -15.90 -6.88
N LYS A 153 -2.82 -15.30 -7.68
CA LYS A 153 -1.62 -14.65 -7.17
C LYS A 153 -1.34 -13.36 -7.92
N ASP A 154 -1.27 -12.27 -7.15
CA ASP A 154 -0.84 -10.97 -7.62
C ASP A 154 0.64 -10.77 -7.30
N SER A 155 1.47 -11.01 -8.31
CA SER A 155 2.91 -10.83 -8.21
C SER A 155 3.34 -9.50 -8.83
N ARG A 156 4.62 -9.16 -8.59
CA ARG A 156 5.26 -8.11 -9.37
C ARG A 156 5.25 -8.54 -10.84
N PHE A 157 4.80 -7.66 -11.72
CA PHE A 157 4.71 -7.83 -13.17
C PHE A 157 3.70 -8.84 -13.72
N VAL A 158 3.23 -9.82 -12.95
CA VAL A 158 2.39 -10.92 -13.48
C VAL A 158 1.17 -11.19 -12.60
N PHE A 159 0.08 -11.59 -13.25
CA PHE A 159 -1.06 -12.25 -12.61
C PHE A 159 -1.04 -13.74 -12.95
N GLU A 160 -1.20 -14.58 -11.93
CA GLU A 160 -1.49 -16.00 -12.13
C GLU A 160 -3.00 -16.21 -12.01
N ILE A 161 -3.64 -16.61 -13.11
CA ILE A 161 -5.09 -16.68 -13.26
C ILE A 161 -5.50 -18.13 -13.44
N ILE A 162 -6.48 -18.62 -12.68
CA ILE A 162 -7.12 -19.91 -12.90
C ILE A 162 -8.30 -19.74 -13.85
N THR A 163 -8.25 -20.43 -14.98
CA THR A 163 -9.36 -20.46 -15.95
C THR A 163 -10.41 -21.49 -15.54
N LYS A 164 -11.64 -21.35 -16.04
CA LYS A 164 -12.72 -22.35 -15.85
C LYS A 164 -12.37 -23.76 -16.34
N ARG A 165 -11.34 -23.87 -17.19
CA ARG A 165 -10.78 -25.15 -17.67
C ARG A 165 -9.79 -25.80 -16.70
N ASN A 166 -9.72 -25.33 -15.44
CA ASN A 166 -8.78 -25.82 -14.42
C ASN A 166 -7.31 -25.71 -14.85
N GLN A 167 -6.97 -24.65 -15.60
CA GLN A 167 -5.61 -24.36 -16.03
C GLN A 167 -5.16 -23.01 -15.50
N ILE A 168 -3.99 -22.99 -14.88
CA ILE A 168 -3.33 -21.75 -14.47
C ILE A 168 -2.64 -21.12 -15.68
N LYS A 169 -2.89 -19.84 -15.90
CA LYS A 169 -2.25 -19.01 -16.92
C LYS A 169 -1.52 -17.86 -16.22
N THR A 170 -0.23 -17.75 -16.45
CA THR A 170 0.56 -16.59 -16.00
C THR A 170 0.49 -15.52 -17.08
N VAL A 171 -0.20 -14.43 -16.79
CA VAL A 171 -0.38 -13.30 -17.72
C VAL A 171 0.48 -12.13 -17.25
N PRO A 172 1.41 -11.62 -18.09
CA PRO A 172 2.16 -10.42 -17.75
C PRO A 172 1.25 -9.20 -17.80
N LYS A 173 1.47 -8.29 -16.85
CA LYS A 173 0.74 -7.03 -16.72
C LYS A 173 1.22 -5.97 -17.72
N GLU A 174 2.49 -6.04 -18.11
CA GLU A 174 3.05 -5.17 -19.15
C GLU A 174 2.28 -5.33 -20.46
N GLY A 175 1.87 -4.21 -21.06
CA GLY A 175 1.12 -4.19 -22.31
C GLY A 175 -0.19 -4.98 -22.30
N THR A 176 -0.83 -5.18 -21.13
CA THR A 176 -2.15 -5.82 -21.01
C THR A 176 -3.16 -4.93 -20.30
N ILE A 177 -4.42 -5.03 -20.75
CA ILE A 177 -5.57 -4.37 -20.12
C ILE A 177 -6.52 -5.46 -19.63
N PHE A 178 -6.79 -5.44 -18.34
CA PHE A 178 -7.70 -6.38 -17.68
C PHE A 178 -9.03 -5.71 -17.41
N ARG A 179 -10.14 -6.31 -17.83
CA ARG A 179 -11.48 -5.90 -17.46
C ARG A 179 -11.95 -6.70 -16.26
N ILE A 180 -12.57 -6.00 -15.33
CA ILE A 180 -13.15 -6.58 -14.12
C ILE A 180 -14.60 -6.11 -14.02
N VAL A 181 -15.48 -7.05 -13.70
CA VAL A 181 -16.93 -6.80 -13.55
C VAL A 181 -17.30 -7.04 -12.10
N VAL A 182 -17.91 -6.05 -11.47
CA VAL A 182 -18.42 -6.11 -10.11
C VAL A 182 -19.94 -5.92 -10.17
N PRO A 183 -20.75 -6.93 -9.79
CA PRO A 183 -22.19 -6.73 -9.66
C PRO A 183 -22.48 -5.79 -8.47
N ALA A 184 -23.34 -4.79 -8.65
CA ALA A 184 -23.89 -4.02 -7.53
C ALA A 184 -24.89 -4.89 -6.73
N LYS A 185 -25.02 -4.60 -5.43
CA LYS A 185 -25.82 -5.41 -4.48
C LYS A 185 -27.27 -5.61 -4.95
N ASP A 186 -27.87 -4.60 -5.57
CA ASP A 186 -29.27 -4.64 -6.02
C ASP A 186 -29.49 -5.57 -7.24
N GLY A 187 -28.41 -6.04 -7.88
CA GLY A 187 -28.47 -6.94 -9.04
C GLY A 187 -28.48 -8.42 -8.68
N GLU A 188 -28.06 -8.80 -7.47
CA GLU A 188 -27.98 -10.23 -7.08
C GLU A 188 -29.35 -10.83 -6.73
N GLU A 189 -30.32 -10.01 -6.31
CA GLU A 189 -31.66 -10.48 -5.98
C GLU A 189 -32.49 -10.90 -7.22
N LYS A 190 -32.13 -10.42 -8.42
CA LYS A 190 -32.90 -10.71 -9.64
C LYS A 190 -32.42 -11.93 -10.43
N ASP A 191 -31.17 -12.35 -10.26
CA ASP A 191 -30.62 -13.50 -11.01
C ASP A 191 -30.90 -14.86 -10.30
N GLY A 192 -31.46 -14.86 -9.09
CA GLY A 192 -31.82 -16.06 -8.31
C GLY A 192 -33.28 -16.53 -8.43
N ALA A 193 -34.13 -15.78 -9.15
CA ALA A 193 -35.56 -16.07 -9.27
C ALA A 193 -35.99 -16.17 -10.75
N ALA A 194 -35.39 -17.09 -11.50
CA ALA A 194 -35.85 -17.44 -12.84
C ALA A 194 -36.31 -18.91 -12.86
N GLY A 195 -37.44 -19.14 -12.21
CA GLY A 195 -38.26 -20.34 -12.32
C GLY A 195 -39.73 -19.92 -12.43
N GLN A 196 -40.23 -19.99 -13.66
CA GLN A 196 -41.64 -20.12 -14.04
C GLN A 196 -42.44 -18.87 -14.49
N GLU A 197 -42.70 -18.87 -15.80
CA GLU A 197 -43.91 -18.47 -16.55
C GLU A 197 -44.25 -16.99 -16.82
N GLY A 198 -44.30 -16.66 -18.12
CA GLY A 198 -45.57 -16.24 -18.74
C GLY A 198 -45.73 -14.78 -19.18
N GLY A 199 -45.46 -14.51 -20.46
CA GLY A 199 -46.44 -13.88 -21.36
C GLY A 199 -46.56 -12.34 -21.46
N HIS A 200 -46.42 -11.89 -22.71
CA HIS A 200 -47.02 -10.74 -23.39
C HIS A 200 -46.32 -9.37 -23.45
N LYS A 201 -46.25 -8.91 -24.71
CA LYS A 201 -45.68 -7.69 -25.29
C LYS A 201 -46.50 -6.45 -24.93
N ASN A 202 -45.86 -5.29 -24.94
CA ASN A 202 -46.23 -4.17 -25.82
C ASN A 202 -45.05 -3.23 -26.04
N GLU A 203 -44.90 -2.84 -27.30
CA GLU A 203 -44.03 -1.76 -27.76
C GLU A 203 -44.75 -0.43 -27.53
N GLU A 204 -44.02 0.58 -27.06
CA GLU A 204 -44.31 1.97 -27.39
C GLU A 204 -42.99 2.74 -27.41
N GLU A 205 -42.68 3.33 -28.58
CA GLU A 205 -41.62 4.28 -28.79
C GLU A 205 -41.94 5.60 -28.08
N GLN A 206 -40.97 6.14 -27.35
CA GLN A 206 -40.85 7.59 -27.18
C GLN A 206 -39.39 7.97 -26.91
N ASP A 207 -38.90 8.83 -27.78
CA ASP A 207 -37.56 9.40 -27.81
C ASP A 207 -37.24 10.33 -26.64
N ALA A 208 -35.93 10.44 -26.41
CA ALA A 208 -35.19 11.52 -25.73
C ALA A 208 -34.99 11.42 -24.20
N GLN A 209 -33.70 11.20 -23.86
CA GLN A 209 -32.87 12.02 -22.96
C GLN A 209 -32.23 11.27 -21.78
N ALA A 210 -31.01 10.76 -22.05
CA ALA A 210 -29.85 10.59 -21.17
C ALA A 210 -30.10 10.26 -19.69
N GLY A 211 -30.02 8.97 -19.36
CA GLY A 211 -29.87 8.47 -17.99
C GLY A 211 -30.15 6.97 -17.89
N GLY A 212 -29.53 6.17 -18.76
CA GLY A 212 -29.89 4.77 -19.00
C GLY A 212 -29.96 3.92 -17.73
N GLY A 213 -31.12 3.30 -17.51
CA GLY A 213 -31.35 2.21 -16.57
C GLY A 213 -30.56 0.96 -16.95
N GLY A 214 -29.25 0.99 -16.70
CA GLY A 214 -28.35 -0.13 -16.92
C GLY A 214 -28.39 -1.09 -15.73
N THR A 215 -28.46 -2.39 -16.03
CA THR A 215 -28.21 -3.48 -15.08
C THR A 215 -27.09 -3.11 -14.11
N GLY A 216 -27.34 -3.17 -12.79
CA GLY A 216 -26.40 -2.72 -11.74
C GLY A 216 -25.09 -3.50 -11.75
N LYS A 217 -24.19 -3.19 -12.68
CA LYS A 217 -22.89 -3.82 -12.89
C LYS A 217 -21.87 -2.72 -13.09
N PHE A 218 -20.91 -2.65 -12.18
CA PHE A 218 -19.78 -1.74 -12.26
C PHE A 218 -18.64 -2.44 -13.00
N VAL A 219 -18.26 -1.88 -14.14
CA VAL A 219 -17.19 -2.43 -14.98
C VAL A 219 -16.06 -1.43 -15.04
N PHE A 220 -14.84 -1.89 -14.77
CA PHE A 220 -13.65 -1.06 -14.90
C PHE A 220 -12.52 -1.83 -15.58
N GLU A 221 -11.62 -1.07 -16.18
CA GLU A 221 -10.44 -1.59 -16.87
C GLU A 221 -9.18 -1.19 -16.12
N LEU A 222 -8.29 -2.16 -15.96
CA LEU A 222 -7.03 -2.05 -15.26
C LEU A 222 -5.89 -2.06 -16.27
N LEU A 223 -5.17 -0.95 -16.35
CA LEU A 223 -3.98 -0.81 -17.19
C LEU A 223 -2.81 -1.51 -16.52
N GLY A 224 -2.45 -2.70 -17.01
CA GLY A 224 -1.42 -3.54 -16.40
C GLY A 224 -0.03 -2.88 -16.39
N GLU A 225 0.27 -2.01 -17.35
CA GLU A 225 1.52 -1.24 -17.42
C GLU A 225 1.78 -0.44 -16.14
N GLN A 226 0.73 0.18 -15.59
CA GLN A 226 0.81 0.96 -14.35
C GLN A 226 0.62 0.10 -13.09
N PHE A 227 0.25 -1.18 -13.26
CA PHE A 227 -0.14 -2.10 -12.20
C PHE A 227 0.92 -3.18 -11.85
N GLN A 228 2.17 -2.97 -12.27
CA GLN A 228 3.26 -3.93 -12.12
C GLN A 228 3.74 -4.16 -10.68
N TYR A 229 3.32 -3.33 -9.72
CA TYR A 229 3.71 -3.45 -8.31
C TYR A 229 2.92 -4.53 -7.58
N ARG A 230 3.52 -5.09 -6.51
CA ARG A 230 2.83 -6.03 -5.61
C ARG A 230 1.74 -5.31 -4.83
N PRO A 231 0.66 -5.98 -4.39
CA PRO A 231 -0.41 -5.36 -3.61
C PRO A 231 0.08 -4.56 -2.40
N ALA A 232 0.96 -5.16 -1.59
CA ALA A 232 1.53 -4.50 -0.41
C ALA A 232 2.32 -3.22 -0.76
N ASP A 233 3.01 -3.23 -1.91
CA ASP A 233 3.75 -2.06 -2.39
C ASP A 233 2.79 -0.99 -2.92
N ARG A 234 1.68 -1.38 -3.57
CA ARG A 234 0.68 -0.44 -4.10
C ARG A 234 -0.04 0.33 -3.01
N ALA A 235 -0.43 -0.35 -1.93
CA ALA A 235 -1.17 0.26 -0.82
C ALA A 235 -0.44 1.46 -0.19
N THR A 236 0.90 1.45 -0.20
CA THR A 236 1.74 2.52 0.36
C THR A 236 2.31 3.47 -0.69
N LYS A 237 2.12 3.17 -1.98
CA LYS A 237 2.72 3.92 -3.07
C LYS A 237 1.90 5.15 -3.41
N LYS A 238 2.58 6.29 -3.54
CA LYS A 238 2.02 7.49 -4.19
C LYS A 238 2.10 7.31 -5.71
N PHE A 239 0.97 7.04 -6.35
CA PHE A 239 0.88 6.96 -7.80
C PHE A 239 1.08 8.35 -8.41
N LYS A 240 1.90 8.41 -9.47
CA LYS A 240 2.12 9.61 -10.27
C LYS A 240 1.57 9.34 -11.66
N THR A 241 0.95 10.34 -12.26
CA THR A 241 0.51 10.26 -13.64
C THR A 241 1.74 10.24 -14.55
N HIS A 242 1.87 9.16 -15.33
CA HIS A 242 2.88 9.03 -16.36
C HIS A 242 2.18 8.97 -17.71
N PHE A 243 2.74 9.68 -18.70
CA PHE A 243 2.28 9.57 -20.08
C PHE A 243 2.55 8.16 -20.59
N LEU A 244 1.53 7.52 -21.16
CA LEU A 244 1.61 6.18 -21.73
C LEU A 244 1.76 6.36 -23.25
N LYS A 245 2.92 5.97 -23.79
CA LYS A 245 3.23 6.13 -25.21
C LYS A 245 2.51 5.11 -26.10
N ASP A 246 2.29 3.92 -25.56
CA ASP A 246 1.87 2.73 -26.32
C ASP A 246 0.43 2.31 -26.00
N LEU A 247 -0.41 3.27 -25.55
CA LEU A 247 -1.83 3.05 -25.24
C LEU A 247 -2.76 3.52 -26.36
#